data_AF-A0AAW4PNS7-F1
#
_entry.id   AF-A0AAW4PNS7-F1
#
_cell.length_a   1.000
_cell.length_b   1.000
_cell.length_c   1.000
_cell.angle_alpha   90.00
_cell.angle_beta   90.00
_cell.angle_gamma   90.00
#
_symmetry.space_group_name_H-M   'P 1'
#
loop_
_entity.id
_entity.type
_entity.pdbx_description
1 polymer ?
#
loop_
_entity_poly.entity_id
_entity_poly.type
_entity_poly.pdbx_seq_one_letter_code
_entity_poly.pdbx_strand_id
1 'polypeptide(L)'
;MFTELRNDDDRGQVGIGTLIVFIAMVLVAAIAAGVLINTAGFLQSSAEETGQQSSEQVTNRLQVVSAVGVGISGNTVDEVEVTVKKAPGADNIDLGSTIAQWVDSSGSEDLTYDNTGPGQATYSVTSVQDDDGSIVTDGSSSPVLNDPSDRATLEFNAHYIQENTDSGSGSGLSEGETATIRLNTQSGGTTTVRLVVPETLSGSSAVTL
;
A
#
# COMPACT_ATOMS: atom_id res chain seq x y z
N MET A 1 14.37 97.09 -0.29
CA MET A 1 15.09 96.20 0.63
C MET A 1 14.09 95.14 1.09
N PHE A 2 14.20 93.93 0.55
CA PHE A 2 13.48 92.74 1.02
C PHE A 2 14.49 91.60 0.94
N THR A 3 14.87 91.06 2.09
CA THR A 3 15.78 89.93 2.22
C THR A 3 14.93 88.67 2.29
N GLU A 4 14.99 87.83 1.26
CA GLU A 4 14.37 86.50 1.30
C GLU A 4 15.12 85.62 2.31
N LEU A 5 14.42 85.22 3.37
CA LEU A 5 14.84 84.13 4.24
C LEU A 5 14.67 82.82 3.45
N ARG A 6 15.76 82.30 2.89
CA ARG A 6 15.76 80.97 2.25
C ARG A 6 15.43 79.92 3.33
N ASN A 7 14.24 79.36 3.22
CA ASN A 7 13.74 78.30 4.08
C ASN A 7 14.41 76.96 3.65
N ASP A 8 15.44 76.53 4.38
CA ASP A 8 16.15 75.26 4.14
C ASP A 8 15.46 74.04 4.78
N ASP A 9 14.33 74.24 5.50
CA ASP A 9 13.61 73.18 6.22
C ASP A 9 12.92 72.16 5.29
N ASP A 10 12.53 72.56 4.08
CA ASP A 10 11.83 71.71 3.12
C ASP A 10 12.71 70.55 2.59
N ARG A 11 14.04 70.73 2.56
CA ARG A 11 14.98 69.70 2.11
C ARG A 11 15.16 68.59 3.15
N GLY A 12 15.13 68.95 4.44
CA GLY A 12 15.13 67.98 5.54
C GLY A 12 13.86 67.14 5.56
N GLN A 13 12.70 67.76 5.28
CA GLN A 13 11.41 67.08 5.23
C GLN A 13 11.31 66.04 4.10
N VAL A 14 11.80 66.36 2.90
CA VAL A 14 11.85 65.39 1.78
C VAL A 14 12.75 64.21 2.12
N GLY A 15 13.91 64.46 2.74
CA GLY A 15 14.83 63.40 3.19
C GLY A 15 14.18 62.44 4.18
N ILE A 16 13.47 62.95 5.18
CA ILE A 16 12.73 62.12 6.14
C ILE A 16 11.65 61.29 5.44
N GLY A 17 10.93 61.86 4.48
CA GLY A 17 9.94 61.13 3.67
C GLY A 17 10.54 59.95 2.91
N THR A 18 11.71 60.12 2.30
CA THR A 18 12.40 59.03 1.59
C THR A 18 12.88 57.92 2.52
N LEU A 19 13.37 58.25 3.72
CA LEU A 19 13.78 57.26 4.72
C LEU A 19 12.59 56.43 5.24
N ILE A 20 11.44 57.06 5.45
CA ILE A 20 10.23 56.36 5.89
C ILE A 20 9.79 55.33 4.84
N VAL A 21 9.74 55.72 3.56
CA VAL A 21 9.37 54.81 2.47
C VAL A 21 10.38 53.68 2.32
N PHE A 22 11.68 53.99 2.46
CA PHE A 22 12.73 52.99 2.41
C PHE A 22 12.55 51.92 3.50
N ILE A 23 12.33 52.34 4.75
CA ILE A 23 12.09 51.41 5.86
C ILE A 23 10.80 50.59 5.63
N ALA A 24 9.72 51.25 5.21
CA ALA A 24 8.46 50.57 4.91
C ALA A 24 8.62 49.50 3.81
N MET A 25 9.34 49.81 2.73
CA MET A 25 9.61 48.87 1.65
C MET A 25 10.43 47.67 2.13
N VAL A 26 11.45 47.91 2.96
CA VAL A 26 12.27 46.84 3.55
C VAL A 26 11.42 45.92 4.44
N LEU A 27 10.52 46.47 5.25
CA LEU A 27 9.63 45.67 6.10
C LEU A 27 8.66 44.81 5.28
N VAL A 28 8.05 45.39 4.23
CA VAL A 28 7.17 44.63 3.32
C VAL A 28 7.94 43.53 2.60
N ALA A 29 9.14 43.84 2.12
CA ALA A 29 10.02 42.86 1.48
C ALA A 29 10.42 41.72 2.44
N ALA A 30 10.70 42.03 3.71
CA ALA A 30 11.02 41.03 4.72
C ALA A 30 9.85 40.09 5.02
N ILE A 31 8.63 40.63 5.16
CA ILE A 31 7.41 39.82 5.36
C ILE A 31 7.15 38.94 4.13
N ALA A 32 7.23 39.53 2.92
CA ALA A 32 7.04 38.80 1.67
C ALA A 32 8.07 37.66 1.51
N ALA A 33 9.34 37.91 1.83
CA ALA A 33 10.38 36.89 1.83
C ALA A 33 10.09 35.77 2.84
N GLY A 34 9.63 36.12 4.05
CA GLY A 34 9.23 35.14 5.06
C GLY A 34 8.10 34.22 4.59
N VAL A 35 7.08 34.78 3.93
CA VAL A 35 6.00 33.99 3.32
C VAL A 35 6.53 33.09 2.21
N LEU A 36 7.37 33.60 1.31
CA LEU A 36 7.95 32.82 0.22
C LEU A 36 8.79 31.65 0.72
N ILE A 37 9.61 31.87 1.76
CA ILE A 37 10.43 30.81 2.38
C ILE A 37 9.54 29.76 3.03
N ASN A 38 8.50 30.18 3.76
CA ASN A 38 7.59 29.24 4.42
C ASN A 38 6.82 28.39 3.39
N THR A 39 6.33 29.00 2.32
CA THR A 39 5.68 28.27 1.22
C THR A 39 6.65 27.32 0.52
N ALA A 40 7.89 27.76 0.26
CA ALA A 40 8.90 26.89 -0.33
C ALA A 40 9.22 25.69 0.58
N GLY A 41 9.37 25.91 1.89
CA GLY A 41 9.60 24.84 2.87
C GLY A 41 8.43 23.86 2.95
N PHE A 42 7.19 24.35 2.97
CA PHE A 42 6.01 23.50 2.93
C PHE A 42 5.97 22.65 1.65
N LEU A 43 6.13 23.28 0.48
CA LEU A 43 6.11 22.57 -0.79
C LEU A 43 7.26 21.56 -0.92
N GLN A 44 8.44 21.86 -0.38
CA GLN A 44 9.56 20.92 -0.34
C GLN A 44 9.21 19.70 0.51
N SER A 45 8.71 19.90 1.74
CA SER A 45 8.30 18.79 2.61
C SER A 45 7.22 17.93 1.95
N SER A 46 6.21 18.54 1.34
CA SER A 46 5.16 17.81 0.63
C SER A 46 5.69 17.06 -0.60
N ALA A 47 6.65 17.63 -1.33
CA ALA A 47 7.26 16.97 -2.48
C ALA A 47 8.14 15.78 -2.06
N GLU A 48 8.88 15.90 -0.96
CA GLU A 48 9.68 14.82 -0.38
C GLU A 48 8.80 13.68 0.14
N GLU A 49 7.71 14.00 0.83
CA GLU A 49 6.73 13.01 1.30
C GLU A 49 6.06 12.28 0.13
N THR A 50 5.57 13.02 -0.87
CA THR A 50 4.95 12.43 -2.06
C THR A 50 5.95 11.56 -2.83
N GLY A 51 7.21 11.99 -2.91
CA GLY A 51 8.28 11.23 -3.56
C GLY A 51 8.60 9.92 -2.84
N GLN A 52 8.62 9.93 -1.51
CA GLN A 52 8.79 8.74 -0.67
C GLN A 52 7.60 7.79 -0.85
N GLN A 53 6.37 8.27 -0.67
CA GLN A 53 5.16 7.45 -0.84
C GLN A 53 5.06 6.84 -2.24
N SER A 54 5.39 7.60 -3.29
CA SER A 54 5.38 7.07 -4.67
C SER A 54 6.45 6.00 -4.89
N SER A 55 7.62 6.16 -4.24
CA SER A 55 8.69 5.17 -4.30
C SER A 55 8.28 3.90 -3.57
N GLU A 56 7.76 4.03 -2.34
CA GLU A 56 7.24 2.93 -1.55
C GLU A 56 6.12 2.18 -2.27
N GLN A 57 5.21 2.87 -2.95
CA GLN A 57 4.12 2.24 -3.70
C GLN A 57 4.63 1.30 -4.81
N VAL A 58 5.75 1.64 -5.44
CA VAL A 58 6.32 0.81 -6.52
C VAL A 58 7.30 -0.25 -6.00
N THR A 59 7.99 0.00 -4.88
CA THR A 59 8.97 -0.93 -4.31
C THR A 59 8.35 -1.93 -3.34
N ASN A 60 7.43 -1.49 -2.48
CA ASN A 60 6.80 -2.28 -1.41
C ASN A 60 5.62 -3.08 -1.95
N ARG A 61 5.92 -3.97 -2.90
CA ARG A 61 4.96 -4.95 -3.41
C ARG A 61 5.36 -6.36 -3.02
N LEU A 62 4.39 -7.25 -3.02
CA LEU A 62 4.62 -8.68 -2.86
C LEU A 62 5.09 -9.26 -4.20
N GLN A 63 5.89 -10.31 -4.14
CA GLN A 63 6.24 -11.14 -5.28
C GLN A 63 5.69 -12.54 -5.02
N VAL A 64 4.89 -13.02 -5.96
CA VAL A 64 4.33 -14.37 -5.90
C VAL A 64 5.37 -15.35 -6.42
N VAL A 65 5.61 -16.41 -5.65
CA VAL A 65 6.57 -17.47 -5.96
C VAL A 65 5.85 -18.64 -6.63
N SER A 66 4.71 -19.03 -6.06
CA SER A 66 3.88 -20.13 -6.55
C SER A 66 2.44 -19.94 -6.12
N ALA A 67 1.52 -20.46 -6.91
CA ALA A 67 0.12 -20.64 -6.53
C ALA A 67 -0.27 -22.10 -6.77
N VAL A 68 -0.93 -22.71 -5.78
CA VAL A 68 -1.28 -24.12 -5.78
C VAL A 68 -2.71 -24.24 -5.29
N GLY A 69 -3.54 -24.98 -6.00
CA GLY A 69 -4.85 -25.42 -5.53
C GLY A 69 -4.71 -26.72 -4.75
N VAL A 70 -5.29 -26.77 -3.55
CA VAL A 70 -5.34 -27.94 -2.66
C VAL A 70 -6.79 -28.25 -2.28
N GLY A 71 -7.03 -29.35 -1.56
CA GLY A 71 -8.39 -29.74 -1.15
C GLY A 71 -9.29 -30.11 -2.34
N ILE A 72 -8.85 -31.05 -3.18
CA ILE A 72 -9.61 -31.48 -4.36
C ILE A 72 -10.71 -32.45 -3.94
N SER A 73 -11.96 -31.96 -3.91
CA SER A 73 -13.16 -32.74 -3.59
C SER A 73 -13.94 -33.08 -4.87
N GLY A 74 -13.51 -34.13 -5.57
CA GLY A 74 -14.13 -34.54 -6.84
C GLY A 74 -13.54 -33.78 -8.04
N ASN A 75 -14.27 -32.81 -8.59
CA ASN A 75 -13.90 -32.01 -9.76
C ASN A 75 -13.72 -30.51 -9.44
N THR A 76 -13.60 -30.16 -8.16
CA THR A 76 -13.43 -28.77 -7.69
C THR A 76 -12.19 -28.63 -6.81
N VAL A 77 -11.60 -27.44 -6.85
CA VAL A 77 -10.51 -27.00 -5.97
C VAL A 77 -11.12 -26.12 -4.88
N ASP A 78 -11.14 -26.62 -3.64
CA ASP A 78 -11.80 -25.93 -2.53
C ASP A 78 -10.91 -24.86 -1.91
N GLU A 79 -9.59 -25.02 -1.97
CA GLU A 79 -8.61 -24.17 -1.31
C GLU A 79 -7.46 -23.79 -2.25
N VAL A 80 -6.98 -22.56 -2.13
CA VAL A 80 -5.86 -22.03 -2.90
C VAL A 80 -4.80 -21.48 -1.97
N GLU A 81 -3.60 -22.00 -2.09
CA GLU A 81 -2.41 -21.54 -1.41
C GLU A 81 -1.56 -20.68 -2.36
N VAL A 82 -1.23 -19.46 -1.96
CA VAL A 82 -0.34 -18.57 -2.71
C VAL A 82 0.89 -18.27 -1.86
N THR A 83 2.04 -18.79 -2.27
CA THR A 83 3.31 -18.47 -1.62
C THR A 83 3.84 -17.15 -2.13
N VAL A 84 4.04 -16.22 -1.20
CA VAL A 84 4.53 -14.86 -1.46
C VAL A 84 5.84 -14.60 -0.72
N LYS A 85 6.58 -13.63 -1.24
CA LYS A 85 7.75 -13.02 -0.61
C LYS A 85 7.74 -11.52 -0.83
N LYS A 86 8.53 -10.76 -0.09
CA LYS A 86 8.71 -9.34 -0.38
C LYS A 86 9.49 -9.14 -1.68
N ALA A 87 9.16 -8.10 -2.46
CA ALA A 87 9.93 -7.76 -3.65
C ALA A 87 11.35 -7.30 -3.25
N PRO A 88 12.36 -7.47 -4.14
CA PRO A 88 13.70 -6.96 -3.89
C PRO A 88 13.68 -5.44 -3.67
N GLY A 89 14.28 -4.98 -2.58
CA GLY A 89 14.28 -3.56 -2.20
C GLY A 89 12.99 -3.05 -1.57
N ALA A 90 12.02 -3.93 -1.31
CA ALA A 90 10.88 -3.62 -0.45
C ALA A 90 11.32 -3.53 1.01
N ASP A 91 10.74 -2.56 1.71
CA ASP A 91 10.77 -2.48 3.17
C ASP A 91 9.93 -3.62 3.78
N ASN A 92 9.71 -3.55 5.09
CA ASN A 92 8.93 -4.55 5.80
C ASN A 92 7.46 -4.48 5.34
N ILE A 93 6.93 -5.61 4.87
CA ILE A 93 5.54 -5.70 4.43
C ILE A 93 4.75 -6.44 5.49
N ASP A 94 3.77 -5.76 6.08
CA ASP A 94 2.82 -6.36 6.99
C ASP A 94 1.73 -7.09 6.20
N LEU A 95 1.65 -8.41 6.37
CA LEU A 95 0.64 -9.24 5.72
C LEU A 95 -0.71 -9.12 6.43
N GLY A 96 -0.77 -8.78 7.72
CA GLY A 96 -2.05 -8.61 8.41
C GLY A 96 -2.81 -7.35 7.98
N SER A 97 -2.11 -6.31 7.51
CA SER A 97 -2.72 -5.10 6.94
C SER A 97 -2.89 -5.15 5.41
N THR A 98 -2.45 -6.25 4.78
CA THR A 98 -2.63 -6.47 3.35
C THR A 98 -4.07 -6.87 3.06
N ILE A 99 -4.67 -6.31 2.02
CA ILE A 99 -6.01 -6.68 1.55
C ILE A 99 -5.85 -7.56 0.31
N ALA A 100 -6.45 -8.74 0.34
CA ALA A 100 -6.48 -9.65 -0.80
C ALA A 100 -7.85 -9.56 -1.47
N GLN A 101 -7.93 -9.08 -2.70
CA GLN A 101 -9.16 -9.05 -3.48
C GLN A 101 -9.21 -10.29 -4.36
N TRP A 102 -10.25 -11.11 -4.16
CA TRP A 102 -10.57 -12.25 -5.00
C TRP A 102 -11.56 -11.84 -6.08
N VAL A 103 -11.30 -12.20 -7.33
CA VAL A 103 -12.17 -11.92 -8.48
C VAL A 103 -12.36 -13.18 -9.29
N ASP A 104 -13.59 -13.64 -9.44
CA ASP A 104 -13.94 -14.82 -10.23
C ASP A 104 -15.17 -14.55 -11.12
N SER A 105 -15.80 -15.62 -11.61
CA SER A 105 -16.99 -15.54 -12.45
C SER A 105 -18.26 -15.12 -11.70
N SER A 106 -18.28 -15.31 -10.37
CA SER A 106 -19.39 -15.04 -9.47
C SER A 106 -19.38 -13.60 -8.93
N GLY A 107 -18.20 -12.99 -8.77
CA GLY A 107 -18.08 -11.64 -8.26
C GLY A 107 -16.66 -11.22 -7.90
N SER A 108 -16.58 -10.19 -7.05
CA SER A 108 -15.34 -9.71 -6.46
C SER A 108 -15.57 -9.51 -4.97
N GLU A 109 -14.68 -10.06 -4.16
CA GLU A 109 -14.74 -9.98 -2.70
C GLU A 109 -13.38 -9.54 -2.14
N ASP A 110 -13.41 -8.70 -1.12
CA ASP A 110 -12.21 -8.23 -0.43
C ASP A 110 -12.00 -9.04 0.85
N LEU A 111 -10.82 -9.62 1.01
CA LEU A 111 -10.46 -10.53 2.09
C LEU A 111 -9.44 -9.86 3.01
N THR A 112 -9.65 -10.02 4.31
CA THR A 112 -8.75 -9.53 5.37
C THR A 112 -8.03 -10.68 6.08
N TYR A 113 -6.89 -10.40 6.70
CA TYR A 113 -6.17 -11.42 7.46
C TYR A 113 -6.97 -11.87 8.70
N ASP A 114 -7.04 -13.19 8.90
CA ASP A 114 -7.51 -13.83 10.13
C ASP A 114 -6.56 -14.97 10.53
N ASN A 115 -6.27 -15.03 11.83
CA ASN A 115 -5.42 -16.04 12.43
C ASN A 115 -6.15 -17.36 12.73
N THR A 116 -7.48 -17.36 12.67
CA THR A 116 -8.30 -18.54 13.01
C THR A 116 -8.51 -19.49 11.83
N GLY A 117 -8.20 -19.05 10.61
CA GLY A 117 -8.30 -19.83 9.36
C GLY A 117 -8.92 -19.02 8.22
N PRO A 118 -8.90 -19.54 6.99
CA PRO A 118 -9.57 -18.91 5.86
C PRO A 118 -11.09 -19.06 5.95
N GLY A 119 -11.81 -17.97 5.72
CA GLY A 119 -13.27 -17.88 5.75
C GLY A 119 -13.84 -17.21 4.50
N GLN A 120 -15.10 -16.77 4.56
CA GLN A 120 -15.79 -16.06 3.49
C GLN A 120 -15.11 -14.74 3.11
N ALA A 121 -14.76 -13.95 4.13
CA ALA A 121 -14.18 -12.61 3.98
C ALA A 121 -12.75 -12.55 4.53
N THR A 122 -12.13 -13.71 4.78
CA THR A 122 -10.84 -13.78 5.45
C THR A 122 -9.88 -14.76 4.77
N TYR A 123 -8.60 -14.45 4.85
CA TYR A 123 -7.52 -15.34 4.46
C TYR A 123 -6.58 -15.58 5.64
N SER A 124 -5.93 -16.73 5.67
CA SER A 124 -4.94 -17.07 6.69
C SER A 124 -3.52 -16.95 6.14
N VAL A 125 -2.55 -16.84 7.04
CA VAL A 125 -1.12 -16.79 6.69
C VAL A 125 -0.42 -17.90 7.44
N THR A 126 0.44 -18.64 6.73
CA THR A 126 1.38 -19.59 7.33
C THR A 126 2.81 -19.26 6.90
N SER A 127 3.79 -19.48 7.77
CA SER A 127 5.19 -19.30 7.42
C SER A 127 5.75 -20.57 6.77
N VAL A 128 6.45 -20.41 5.66
CA VAL A 128 7.19 -21.49 4.98
C VAL A 128 8.67 -21.40 5.31
N GLN A 129 9.21 -20.19 5.27
CA GLN A 129 10.58 -19.88 5.65
C GLN A 129 10.56 -18.57 6.42
N ASP A 130 11.00 -18.63 7.67
CA ASP A 130 11.11 -17.50 8.58
C ASP A 130 12.25 -17.81 9.55
N ASP A 131 13.38 -17.12 9.38
CA ASP A 131 14.59 -17.37 10.17
C ASP A 131 14.59 -16.57 11.48
N ASP A 132 13.80 -15.50 11.57
CA ASP A 132 13.82 -14.55 12.69
C ASP A 132 12.51 -14.48 13.51
N GLY A 133 11.48 -15.20 13.08
CA GLY A 133 10.19 -15.30 13.76
C GLY A 133 9.27 -14.10 13.53
N SER A 134 9.49 -13.33 12.46
CA SER A 134 8.70 -12.15 12.12
C SER A 134 7.31 -12.47 11.56
N ILE A 135 7.09 -13.68 11.06
CA ILE A 135 5.80 -14.16 10.56
C ILE A 135 5.06 -14.87 11.69
N VAL A 136 4.43 -14.08 12.57
CA VAL A 136 3.66 -14.62 13.70
C VAL A 136 2.23 -14.93 13.28
N THR A 137 1.82 -16.18 13.49
CA THR A 137 0.49 -16.73 13.11
C THR A 137 -0.27 -17.31 14.33
N ASP A 138 0.02 -16.80 15.53
CA ASP A 138 -0.63 -17.21 16.78
C ASP A 138 -1.60 -16.15 17.34
N GLY A 139 -1.80 -15.06 16.62
CA GLY A 139 -2.66 -13.93 17.01
C GLY A 139 -2.02 -12.98 18.03
N SER A 140 -0.77 -13.20 18.46
CA SER A 140 -0.04 -12.30 19.36
C SER A 140 0.48 -11.05 18.65
N SER A 141 0.77 -11.14 17.35
CA SER A 141 1.17 -10.03 16.48
C SER A 141 0.81 -10.30 15.02
N SER A 142 0.94 -9.26 14.19
CA SER A 142 0.72 -9.37 12.75
C SER A 142 1.89 -10.09 12.06
N PRO A 143 1.66 -10.93 11.04
CA PRO A 143 2.71 -11.53 10.24
C PRO A 143 3.39 -10.46 9.37
N VAL A 144 4.71 -10.29 9.52
CA VAL A 144 5.49 -9.30 8.77
C VAL A 144 6.59 -9.99 7.99
N LEU A 145 6.74 -9.63 6.71
CA LEU A 145 7.88 -10.03 5.87
C LEU A 145 8.97 -8.97 5.99
N ASN A 146 10.06 -9.25 6.71
CA ASN A 146 11.14 -8.30 6.94
C ASN A 146 12.45 -8.70 6.23
N ASP A 147 12.69 -9.98 5.98
CA ASP A 147 13.88 -10.52 5.33
C ASP A 147 13.60 -10.92 3.87
N PRO A 148 14.54 -10.72 2.93
CA PRO A 148 14.45 -11.26 1.58
C PRO A 148 14.30 -12.80 1.47
N SER A 149 14.70 -13.57 2.48
CA SER A 149 14.48 -15.03 2.54
C SER A 149 13.08 -15.42 2.96
N ASP A 150 12.33 -14.52 3.60
CA ASP A 150 11.02 -14.85 4.16
C ASP A 150 10.03 -15.29 3.08
N ARG A 151 9.32 -16.37 3.38
CA ARG A 151 8.26 -16.93 2.55
C ARG A 151 7.04 -17.16 3.42
N ALA A 152 5.94 -16.52 3.06
CA ALA A 152 4.64 -16.76 3.65
C ALA A 152 3.74 -17.43 2.60
N THR A 153 2.90 -18.36 3.03
CA THR A 153 1.79 -18.87 2.22
C THR A 153 0.52 -18.20 2.69
N LEU A 154 -0.19 -17.60 1.74
CA LEU A 154 -1.54 -17.06 1.92
C LEU A 154 -2.53 -18.15 1.55
N GLU A 155 -3.43 -18.49 2.46
CA GLU A 155 -4.42 -19.55 2.28
C GLU A 155 -5.79 -18.91 2.03
N PHE A 156 -6.45 -19.34 0.96
CA PHE A 156 -7.76 -18.85 0.55
C PHE A 156 -8.71 -20.03 0.38
N ASN A 157 -9.89 -19.95 0.98
CA ASN A 157 -10.93 -20.96 0.79
C ASN A 157 -11.88 -20.51 -0.33
N ALA A 158 -11.65 -20.98 -1.56
CA ALA A 158 -12.44 -20.58 -2.71
C ALA A 158 -13.93 -20.94 -2.56
N HIS A 159 -14.22 -22.04 -1.86
CA HIS A 159 -15.57 -22.50 -1.58
C HIS A 159 -16.36 -21.52 -0.70
N TYR A 160 -15.81 -21.07 0.43
CA TYR A 160 -16.48 -20.09 1.30
C TYR A 160 -16.64 -18.72 0.66
N ILE A 161 -15.68 -18.33 -0.18
CA ILE A 161 -15.70 -17.06 -0.91
C ILE A 161 -16.82 -17.06 -1.94
N GLN A 162 -16.92 -18.09 -2.77
CA GLN A 162 -17.93 -18.17 -3.83
C GLN A 162 -19.36 -18.28 -3.30
N GLU A 163 -19.57 -19.04 -2.22
CA GLU A 163 -20.90 -19.16 -1.63
C GLU A 163 -21.30 -17.96 -0.77
N ASN A 164 -20.37 -17.02 -0.54
CA ASN A 164 -20.54 -15.91 0.38
C ASN A 164 -21.07 -16.45 1.73
N THR A 165 -20.46 -17.52 2.27
CA THR A 165 -20.83 -18.09 3.58
C THR A 165 -19.69 -18.90 4.22
N ASP A 166 -19.55 -18.82 5.54
CA ASP A 166 -18.56 -19.60 6.33
C ASP A 166 -18.99 -21.05 6.60
N SER A 167 -20.14 -21.47 6.07
CA SER A 167 -20.70 -22.80 6.27
C SER A 167 -21.61 -23.16 5.10
N GLY A 168 -21.11 -24.00 4.21
CA GLY A 168 -21.79 -24.31 2.95
C GLY A 168 -21.32 -25.61 2.32
N SER A 169 -22.13 -26.15 1.40
CA SER A 169 -21.85 -27.37 0.62
C SER A 169 -21.74 -27.09 -0.87
N GLY A 170 -21.42 -25.85 -1.22
CA GLY A 170 -21.04 -25.45 -2.56
C GLY A 170 -19.85 -26.18 -3.13
N SER A 171 -19.38 -25.64 -4.22
CA SER A 171 -18.28 -26.17 -4.99
C SER A 171 -17.26 -25.05 -5.12
N GLY A 172 -16.00 -25.34 -4.79
CA GLY A 172 -14.91 -24.42 -5.09
C GLY A 172 -14.69 -24.28 -6.60
N LEU A 173 -13.50 -23.80 -6.99
CA LEU A 173 -13.20 -23.56 -8.40
C LEU A 173 -13.29 -24.85 -9.22
N SER A 174 -14.13 -24.85 -10.24
CA SER A 174 -14.34 -26.01 -11.11
C SER A 174 -13.24 -26.15 -12.17
N GLU A 175 -13.12 -27.34 -12.77
CA GLU A 175 -12.25 -27.59 -13.93
C GLU A 175 -12.47 -26.53 -15.04
N GLY A 176 -11.38 -25.91 -15.50
CA GLY A 176 -11.40 -24.88 -16.54
C GLY A 176 -11.77 -23.46 -16.06
N GLU A 177 -12.10 -23.26 -14.79
CA GLU A 177 -12.40 -21.94 -14.24
C GLU A 177 -11.13 -21.12 -13.98
N THR A 178 -11.26 -19.79 -14.05
CA THR A 178 -10.18 -18.85 -13.75
C THR A 178 -10.57 -17.94 -12.59
N ALA A 179 -9.66 -17.75 -11.66
CA ALA A 179 -9.77 -16.77 -10.59
C ALA A 179 -8.58 -15.79 -10.65
N THR A 180 -8.79 -14.57 -10.17
CA THR A 180 -7.74 -13.55 -10.09
C THR A 180 -7.65 -13.04 -8.67
N ILE A 181 -6.47 -13.12 -8.07
CA ILE A 181 -6.18 -12.58 -6.75
C ILE A 181 -5.37 -11.30 -6.92
N ARG A 182 -5.80 -10.22 -6.28
CA ARG A 182 -5.05 -8.96 -6.19
C ARG A 182 -4.67 -8.69 -4.75
N LEU A 183 -3.38 -8.70 -4.48
CA LEU A 183 -2.81 -8.41 -3.16
C LEU A 183 -2.43 -6.94 -3.11
N ASN A 184 -3.05 -6.18 -2.21
CA ASN A 184 -2.79 -4.77 -1.98
C ASN A 184 -2.12 -4.60 -0.62
N THR A 185 -0.85 -4.19 -0.64
CA THR A 185 -0.08 -3.90 0.57
C THR A 185 -0.46 -2.55 1.16
N GLN A 186 -0.11 -2.30 2.43
CA GLN A 186 -0.34 -1.02 3.12
C GLN A 186 0.31 0.20 2.44
N SER A 187 1.43 0.02 1.74
CA SER A 187 2.10 1.08 0.98
C SER A 187 1.44 1.36 -0.37
N GLY A 188 0.35 0.66 -0.71
CA GLY A 188 -0.37 0.80 -1.98
C GLY A 188 0.25 0.01 -3.14
N GLY A 189 1.23 -0.84 -2.86
CA GLY A 189 1.79 -1.76 -3.85
C GLY A 189 0.81 -2.89 -4.14
N THR A 190 0.39 -3.01 -5.40
CA THR A 190 -0.54 -4.04 -5.86
C THR A 190 0.19 -5.15 -6.63
N THR A 191 -0.15 -6.39 -6.33
CA THR A 191 0.33 -7.59 -7.04
C THR A 191 -0.87 -8.38 -7.53
N THR A 192 -0.91 -8.77 -8.80
CA THR A 192 -2.02 -9.56 -9.36
C THR A 192 -1.52 -10.93 -9.77
N VAL A 193 -2.24 -11.97 -9.34
CA VAL A 193 -2.06 -13.36 -9.72
C VAL A 193 -3.31 -13.82 -10.43
N ARG A 194 -3.16 -14.45 -11.59
CA ARG A 194 -4.26 -15.11 -12.28
C ARG A 194 -4.05 -16.62 -12.15
N LEU A 195 -5.05 -17.28 -11.60
CA LEU A 195 -5.13 -18.70 -11.37
C LEU A 195 -5.96 -19.33 -12.49
N VAL A 196 -5.48 -20.43 -13.05
CA VAL A 196 -6.23 -21.19 -14.06
C VAL A 196 -6.32 -22.64 -13.62
N VAL A 197 -7.52 -23.10 -13.31
CA VAL A 197 -7.75 -24.51 -12.97
C VAL A 197 -7.71 -25.34 -14.25
N PRO A 198 -6.90 -26.42 -14.33
CA PRO A 198 -6.88 -27.29 -15.50
C PRO A 198 -8.23 -27.96 -15.76
N GLU A 199 -8.42 -28.37 -17.02
CA GLU A 199 -9.63 -29.05 -17.50
C GLU A 199 -9.85 -30.46 -16.92
N THR A 200 -8.87 -30.99 -16.17
CA THR A 200 -8.97 -32.30 -15.51
C THR A 200 -8.20 -32.29 -14.19
N LEU A 201 -8.88 -32.65 -13.09
CA LEU A 201 -8.35 -32.74 -11.73
C LEU A 201 -8.18 -34.19 -11.24
N SER A 202 -8.52 -35.17 -12.08
CA SER A 202 -8.53 -36.59 -11.70
C SER A 202 -7.19 -37.10 -11.15
N GLY A 203 -7.20 -37.53 -9.88
CA GLY A 203 -6.11 -38.26 -9.24
C GLY A 203 -4.97 -37.40 -8.66
N SER A 204 -5.10 -36.08 -8.69
CA SER A 204 -4.12 -35.17 -8.08
C SER A 204 -4.62 -34.64 -6.74
N SER A 205 -3.76 -34.60 -5.73
CA SER A 205 -4.08 -33.99 -4.42
C SER A 205 -3.82 -32.48 -4.38
N ALA A 206 -3.07 -31.98 -5.37
CA ALA A 206 -2.72 -30.57 -5.53
C ALA A 206 -2.41 -30.28 -7.01
N VAL A 207 -2.70 -29.06 -7.46
CA VAL A 207 -2.46 -28.63 -8.84
C VAL A 207 -1.85 -27.23 -8.85
N THR A 208 -0.81 -27.03 -9.65
CA THR A 208 -0.22 -25.70 -9.87
C THR A 208 -1.17 -24.84 -10.71
N LEU A 209 -1.48 -23.64 -10.22
CA LEU A 209 -2.46 -22.72 -10.80
C LEU A 209 -1.83 -21.49 -11.47
#